data_AF-A0ABF7REE9-F1
#
_entry.id   AF-A0ABF7REE9-F1
#
_cell.length_a   1.000
_cell.length_b   1.000
_cell.length_c   1.000
_cell.angle_alpha   90.00
_cell.angle_beta   90.00
_cell.angle_gamma   90.00
#
_symmetry.space_group_name_H-M   'P 1'
#
loop_
_entity.id
_entity.type
_entity.pdbx_description
1 polymer ?
#
loop_
_entity_poly.entity_id
_entity_poly.type
_entity_poly.pdbx_seq_one_letter_code
_entity_poly.pdbx_strand_id
1 'polypeptide(L)'
;MAVPADMDMVPEDALRTAIEGGDLGDLTPREQEAVALALDAIDRALADADALLLSYSIPERVRTTLLARLASTVALYYLQGAEAMTDDVRRAYEGVLDTLKAHARGDISLVPPASDDPVPSDDLAIIESAPRRFGRTYVDEVGR
;
A
#
# COMPACT_ATOMS: atom_id res chain seq x y z
N MET A 1 -2.77 22.54 20.83
CA MET A 1 -3.03 23.74 20.01
C MET A 1 -4.24 23.44 19.20
N ALA A 2 -5.35 24.14 19.42
CA ALA A 2 -6.58 23.93 18.67
C ALA A 2 -6.42 24.57 17.29
N VAL A 3 -6.68 23.80 16.23
CA VAL A 3 -6.76 24.31 14.86
C VAL A 3 -8.02 25.20 14.78
N PRO A 4 -7.95 26.44 14.27
CA PRO A 4 -9.13 27.29 14.12
C PRO A 4 -10.12 26.64 13.16
N ALA A 5 -11.35 26.41 13.61
CA ALA A 5 -12.45 25.80 12.85
C ALA A 5 -13.00 26.66 11.68
N ASP A 6 -12.24 27.67 11.25
CA ASP A 6 -12.65 28.71 10.30
C ASP A 6 -11.63 28.86 9.14
N MET A 7 -10.90 27.76 8.87
CA MET A 7 -10.21 27.58 7.60
C MET A 7 -11.27 27.04 6.64
N ASP A 8 -11.76 27.89 5.72
CA ASP A 8 -12.48 27.41 4.55
C ASP A 8 -11.70 26.22 3.99
N MET A 9 -12.39 25.07 3.89
CA MET A 9 -11.82 23.86 3.32
C MET A 9 -11.15 24.23 2.00
N VAL A 10 -9.85 23.92 1.86
CA VAL A 10 -9.11 24.24 0.63
C VAL A 10 -9.93 23.71 -0.55
N PRO A 11 -10.26 24.55 -1.54
CA PRO A 11 -11.01 24.08 -2.69
C PRO A 11 -10.28 22.91 -3.34
N GLU A 12 -10.97 21.78 -3.54
CA GLU A 12 -10.37 20.56 -4.07
C GLU A 12 -9.64 20.82 -5.40
N ASP A 13 -10.23 21.67 -6.25
CA ASP A 13 -9.67 22.07 -7.54
C ASP A 13 -8.40 22.92 -7.39
N ALA A 14 -8.31 23.75 -6.36
CA ALA A 14 -7.11 24.53 -6.06
C ALA A 14 -5.96 23.62 -5.62
N LEU A 15 -6.25 22.64 -4.75
CA LEU A 15 -5.26 21.66 -4.31
C LEU A 15 -4.77 20.80 -5.48
N ARG A 16 -5.68 20.35 -6.35
CA ARG A 16 -5.35 19.60 -7.57
C ARG A 16 -4.46 20.41 -8.50
N THR A 17 -4.82 21.67 -8.77
CA THR A 17 -4.02 22.59 -9.60
C THR A 17 -2.63 22.77 -9.02
N ALA A 18 -2.51 22.92 -7.71
CA ALA A 18 -1.23 23.08 -7.03
C ALA A 18 -0.34 21.84 -7.15
N ILE A 19 -0.91 20.64 -6.96
CA ILE A 19 -0.20 19.36 -7.11
C ILE A 19 0.32 19.19 -8.56
N GLU A 20 -0.45 19.64 -9.54
CA GLU A 20 -0.06 19.61 -10.96
C GLU A 20 0.97 20.70 -11.35
N GLY A 21 1.35 21.58 -10.40
CA GLY A 21 2.27 22.69 -10.64
C GLY A 21 1.63 23.84 -11.44
N GLY A 22 0.30 23.94 -11.43
CA GLY A 22 -0.46 25.00 -12.08
C GLY A 22 -0.41 26.34 -11.35
N ASP A 23 -0.97 27.36 -11.98
CA ASP A 23 -1.04 28.71 -11.43
C ASP A 23 -2.17 28.83 -10.40
N LEU A 24 -1.88 29.51 -9.29
CA LEU A 24 -2.81 29.78 -8.18
C LEU A 24 -3.10 31.28 -8.01
N GLY A 25 -2.71 32.10 -8.99
CA GLY A 25 -2.82 33.57 -8.93
C GLY A 25 -4.24 34.10 -8.76
N ASP A 26 -5.26 33.32 -9.11
CA ASP A 26 -6.68 33.67 -8.94
C ASP A 26 -7.17 33.48 -7.49
N LEU A 27 -6.39 32.82 -6.63
CA LEU A 27 -6.72 32.60 -5.23
C LEU A 27 -6.35 33.82 -4.37
N THR A 28 -7.14 34.06 -3.33
CA THR A 28 -6.80 35.03 -2.29
C THR A 28 -5.55 34.61 -1.51
N PRO A 29 -4.81 35.54 -0.86
CA PRO A 29 -3.63 35.18 -0.07
C PRO A 29 -3.91 34.14 1.03
N ARG A 30 -5.11 34.18 1.64
CA ARG A 30 -5.53 33.21 2.66
C ARG A 30 -5.71 31.81 2.07
N GLU A 31 -6.30 31.71 0.88
CA GLU A 31 -6.46 30.44 0.17
C GLU A 31 -5.10 29.88 -0.28
N GLN A 32 -4.18 30.72 -0.76
CA GLN A 32 -2.83 30.29 -1.10
C GLN A 32 -2.07 29.75 0.13
N GLU A 33 -2.18 30.42 1.29
CA GLU A 33 -1.61 29.94 2.54
C GLU A 33 -2.21 28.59 2.96
N ALA A 34 -3.53 28.43 2.84
CA ALA A 34 -4.21 27.18 3.14
C ALA A 34 -3.77 26.04 2.20
N VAL A 35 -3.61 26.30 0.90
CA VAL A 35 -3.06 25.33 -0.07
C VAL A 35 -1.63 24.94 0.32
N ALA A 36 -0.77 25.91 0.65
CA ALA A 36 0.60 25.64 1.06
C ALA A 36 0.67 24.76 2.32
N LEU A 37 -0.17 25.04 3.32
CA LEU A 37 -0.28 24.22 4.53
C LEU A 37 -0.77 22.80 4.22
N ALA A 38 -1.73 22.65 3.29
CA ALA A 38 -2.22 21.35 2.87
C ALA A 38 -1.13 20.53 2.16
N LEU A 39 -0.36 21.15 1.24
CA LEU A 39 0.74 20.49 0.56
C LEU A 39 1.85 20.06 1.53
N ASP A 40 2.22 20.94 2.46
CA ASP A 40 3.21 20.64 3.51
C ASP A 40 2.75 19.50 4.44
N ALA A 41 1.45 19.41 4.74
CA ALA A 41 0.90 18.27 5.47
C ALA A 41 0.95 16.97 4.66
N ILE A 42 0.64 17.02 3.35
CA ILE A 42 0.73 15.86 2.44
C ILE A 42 2.18 15.37 2.33
N ASP A 43 3.15 16.27 2.15
CA ASP A 43 4.56 15.93 2.05
C ASP A 43 5.07 15.25 3.32
N ARG A 44 4.70 15.76 4.50
CA ARG A 44 5.05 15.12 5.78
C ARG A 44 4.43 13.72 5.90
N ALA A 45 3.15 13.58 5.57
CA ALA A 45 2.47 12.30 5.67
C ALA A 45 3.07 11.24 4.72
N LEU A 46 3.48 11.64 3.52
CA LEU A 46 4.20 10.79 2.58
C LEU A 46 5.60 10.42 3.09
N ALA A 47 6.34 11.38 3.67
CA ALA A 47 7.64 11.10 4.27
C ALA A 47 7.55 10.13 5.45
N ASP A 48 6.52 10.26 6.30
CA ASP A 48 6.25 9.34 7.40
C ASP A 48 5.86 7.95 6.88
N ALA A 49 5.09 7.88 5.79
CA ALA A 49 4.78 6.62 5.12
C ALA A 49 6.05 5.95 4.58
N ASP A 50 6.93 6.68 3.91
CA ASP A 50 8.21 6.16 3.41
C ASP A 50 9.10 5.65 4.57
N ALA A 51 9.15 6.38 5.68
CA ALA A 51 9.84 5.94 6.90
C ALA A 51 9.26 4.63 7.46
N LEU A 52 7.93 4.46 7.42
CA LEU A 52 7.29 3.21 7.80
C LEU A 52 7.71 2.07 6.86
N LEU A 53 7.70 2.26 5.54
CA LEU A 53 8.13 1.24 4.58
C LEU A 53 9.59 0.83 4.82
N LEU A 54 10.48 1.79 5.07
CA LEU A 54 11.88 1.56 5.41
C LEU A 54 12.03 0.70 6.68
N SER A 55 11.18 0.92 7.68
CA SER A 55 11.19 0.12 8.93
C SER A 55 10.87 -1.36 8.70
N TYR A 56 10.17 -1.68 7.60
CA TYR A 56 9.88 -3.06 7.16
C TYR A 56 10.91 -3.59 6.15
N SER A 57 12.11 -3.00 6.11
CA SER A 57 13.23 -3.42 5.25
C SER A 57 12.99 -3.29 3.74
N ILE A 58 12.03 -2.47 3.32
CA ILE A 58 11.81 -2.13 1.92
C ILE A 58 12.80 -1.01 1.55
N PRO A 59 13.77 -1.22 0.65
CA PRO A 59 14.76 -0.19 0.34
C PRO A 59 14.13 1.00 -0.39
N GLU A 60 14.60 2.23 -0.10
CA GLU A 60 14.10 3.49 -0.70
C GLU A 60 14.15 3.52 -2.24
N ARG A 61 15.11 2.80 -2.82
CA ARG A 61 15.27 2.67 -4.28
C ARG A 61 14.17 1.82 -4.93
N VAL A 62 13.43 1.03 -4.16
CA VAL A 62 12.39 0.14 -4.70
C VAL A 62 11.10 0.94 -4.86
N ARG A 63 10.84 1.37 -6.09
CA ARG A 63 9.66 2.15 -6.44
C ARG A 63 8.76 1.34 -7.37
N THR A 64 7.78 0.67 -6.78
CA THR A 64 6.74 -0.05 -7.54
C THR A 64 5.40 0.66 -7.39
N THR A 65 4.49 0.44 -8.34
CA THR A 65 3.12 0.98 -8.26
C THR A 65 2.35 0.43 -7.06
N LEU A 66 2.66 -0.79 -6.61
CA LEU A 66 2.10 -1.36 -5.39
C LEU A 66 2.60 -0.59 -4.16
N LEU A 67 3.91 -0.41 -4.02
CA LEU A 67 4.50 0.31 -2.89
C LEU A 67 3.99 1.75 -2.80
N ALA A 68 3.86 2.44 -3.95
CA ALA A 68 3.26 3.76 -4.01
C ALA A 68 1.82 3.76 -3.45
N ARG A 69 0.99 2.77 -3.81
CA ARG A 69 -0.38 2.66 -3.26
C ARG A 69 -0.39 2.38 -1.75
N LEU A 70 0.52 1.55 -1.25
CA LEU A 70 0.64 1.28 0.18
C LEU A 70 1.05 2.56 0.94
N ALA A 71 2.07 3.26 0.45
CA ALA A 71 2.52 4.53 1.02
C ALA A 71 1.41 5.59 1.01
N SER A 72 0.69 5.77 -0.10
CA SER A 72 -0.44 6.70 -0.17
C SER A 72 -1.57 6.33 0.79
N THR A 73 -1.83 5.04 1.02
CA THR A 73 -2.85 4.60 2.01
C THR A 73 -2.43 4.96 3.43
N VAL A 74 -1.15 4.79 3.77
CA VAL A 74 -0.58 5.19 5.06
C VAL A 74 -0.62 6.70 5.24
N ALA A 75 -0.22 7.46 4.21
CA ALA A 75 -0.25 8.91 4.23
C ALA A 75 -1.68 9.44 4.41
N LEU A 76 -2.67 8.86 3.73
CA LEU A 76 -4.09 9.20 3.92
C LEU A 76 -4.54 8.96 5.36
N TYR A 77 -4.15 7.83 5.95
CA TYR A 77 -4.44 7.52 7.35
C TYR A 77 -3.83 8.57 8.30
N TYR A 78 -2.59 8.99 8.07
CA TYR A 78 -1.94 10.03 8.86
C TYR A 78 -2.58 11.41 8.67
N LEU A 79 -3.02 11.75 7.47
CA LEU A 79 -3.73 13.01 7.17
C LEU A 79 -5.10 13.09 7.87
N GLN A 80 -5.83 11.98 7.98
CA GLN A 80 -7.13 11.96 8.66
C GLN A 80 -7.03 12.15 10.18
N GLY A 81 -5.87 11.86 10.77
CA GLY A 81 -5.64 12.00 12.21
C GLY A 81 -6.69 11.27 13.06
N ALA A 82 -7.01 11.80 14.24
CA ALA A 82 -8.07 11.24 15.09
C ALA A 82 -9.48 11.78 14.79
N GLU A 83 -9.57 12.94 14.12
CA GLU A 83 -10.82 13.71 14.00
C GLU A 83 -11.65 13.36 12.77
N ALA A 84 -11.01 12.91 11.67
CA ALA A 84 -11.68 12.56 10.41
C ALA A 84 -11.53 11.07 10.04
N MET A 85 -11.09 10.24 10.99
CA MET A 85 -10.79 8.83 10.75
C MET A 85 -12.06 8.02 10.46
N THR A 86 -12.18 7.50 9.24
CA THR A 86 -13.25 6.56 8.89
C THR A 86 -12.82 5.11 9.15
N ASP A 87 -13.80 4.23 9.39
CA ASP A 87 -13.51 2.80 9.60
C ASP A 87 -12.93 2.15 8.33
N ASP A 88 -13.31 2.62 7.14
CA ASP A 88 -12.77 2.12 5.87
C ASP A 88 -11.29 2.49 5.71
N VAL A 89 -10.89 3.72 6.05
CA VAL A 89 -9.49 4.14 5.99
C VAL A 89 -8.66 3.43 7.05
N ARG A 90 -9.19 3.24 8.27
CA ARG A 90 -8.54 2.42 9.30
C ARG A 90 -8.31 0.98 8.82
N ARG A 91 -9.34 0.34 8.25
CA ARG A 91 -9.25 -1.02 7.73
C ARG A 91 -8.23 -1.14 6.59
N ALA A 92 -8.22 -0.16 5.69
CA ALA A 92 -7.24 -0.12 4.60
C ALA A 92 -5.81 -0.04 5.16
N TYR A 93 -5.57 0.85 6.13
CA TYR A 93 -4.28 0.98 6.81
C TYR A 93 -3.85 -0.31 7.52
N GLU A 94 -4.76 -0.97 8.25
CA GLU A 94 -4.49 -2.27 8.87
C GLU A 94 -4.09 -3.34 7.84
N GLY A 95 -4.77 -3.37 6.69
CA GLY A 95 -4.41 -4.26 5.57
C GLY A 95 -3.01 -3.98 5.01
N VAL A 96 -2.59 -2.72 4.96
CA VAL A 96 -1.21 -2.35 4.62
C VAL A 96 -0.23 -2.90 5.66
N LEU A 97 -0.49 -2.68 6.96
CA LEU A 97 0.38 -3.19 8.02
C LEU A 97 0.52 -4.71 7.97
N ASP A 98 -0.56 -5.43 7.69
CA ASP A 98 -0.51 -6.89 7.58
C ASP A 98 0.29 -7.36 6.36
N THR A 99 0.19 -6.63 5.25
CA THR A 99 1.03 -6.85 4.06
C THR A 99 2.51 -6.61 4.37
N LEU A 100 2.83 -5.51 5.06
CA LEU A 100 4.21 -5.18 5.46
C LEU A 100 4.77 -6.21 6.46
N LYS A 101 3.96 -6.67 7.43
CA LYS A 101 4.35 -7.74 8.35
C LYS A 101 4.59 -9.06 7.61
N ALA A 102 3.73 -9.43 6.66
CA ALA A 102 3.91 -10.62 5.83
C ALA A 102 5.22 -10.54 5.04
N HIS A 103 5.57 -9.34 4.53
CA HIS A 103 6.86 -9.11 3.90
C HIS A 103 8.04 -9.30 4.86
N ALA A 104 8.00 -8.67 6.03
CA ALA A 104 9.07 -8.79 7.02
C ALA A 104 9.23 -10.21 7.59
N ARG A 105 8.18 -11.02 7.59
CA ARG A 105 8.26 -12.46 7.94
C ARG A 105 8.78 -13.33 6.79
N GLY A 106 8.84 -12.81 5.57
CA GLY A 106 9.22 -13.55 4.37
C GLY A 106 8.08 -14.35 3.72
N ASP A 107 6.83 -14.15 4.15
CA ASP A 107 5.65 -14.82 3.56
C ASP A 107 5.38 -14.31 2.14
N ILE A 108 5.72 -13.04 1.87
CA ILE A 108 5.64 -12.39 0.55
C ILE A 108 6.91 -11.55 0.30
N SER A 109 7.28 -11.34 -0.97
CA SER A 109 8.30 -10.35 -1.33
C SER A 109 7.67 -9.12 -1.97
N LEU A 110 7.87 -7.96 -1.35
CA LEU A 110 7.53 -6.66 -1.93
C LEU A 110 8.71 -6.03 -2.68
N VAL A 111 9.90 -6.63 -2.56
CA VAL A 111 11.10 -6.21 -3.27
C VAL A 111 11.26 -7.10 -4.50
N PRO A 112 11.21 -6.54 -5.72
CA PRO A 112 11.50 -7.30 -6.93
C PRO A 112 12.92 -7.89 -6.85
N PRO A 113 13.13 -9.11 -7.37
CA PRO A 113 14.47 -9.67 -7.47
C PRO A 113 15.37 -8.74 -8.29
N ALA A 114 16.63 -8.61 -7.90
CA ALA A 114 17.61 -7.87 -8.67
C ALA A 114 17.79 -8.56 -10.03
N SER A 115 18.07 -7.80 -11.09
CA SER A 115 18.31 -8.38 -12.43
C SER A 115 19.50 -9.35 -12.47
N ASP A 116 20.38 -9.27 -11.47
CA ASP A 116 21.56 -10.13 -11.29
C ASP A 116 21.34 -11.23 -10.24
N ASP A 117 20.15 -11.32 -9.63
CA ASP A 117 19.82 -12.47 -8.80
C ASP A 117 19.83 -13.72 -9.70
N PRO A 118 20.51 -14.80 -9.30
CA PRO A 118 20.47 -16.04 -10.05
C PRO A 118 19.00 -16.43 -10.18
N VAL A 119 18.53 -16.52 -11.43
CA VAL A 119 17.21 -17.11 -11.73
C VAL A 119 17.16 -18.43 -10.96
N PRO A 120 16.12 -18.67 -10.13
CA PRO A 120 15.97 -19.96 -9.49
C PRO A 120 16.13 -21.02 -10.56
N SER A 121 17.15 -21.88 -10.41
CA SER A 121 17.39 -22.97 -11.35
C SER A 121 16.08 -23.72 -11.48
N ASP A 122 15.60 -23.86 -12.72
CA ASP A 122 14.43 -24.64 -13.10
C ASP A 122 14.78 -26.14 -12.96
N ASP A 123 15.28 -26.53 -11.79
CA ASP A 123 15.44 -27.92 -11.39
C ASP A 123 14.01 -28.44 -11.18
N LEU A 124 13.43 -28.87 -12.29
CA LEU A 124 12.16 -29.54 -12.42
C LEU A 124 12.00 -30.56 -11.29
N ALA A 125 11.27 -30.18 -10.25
CA ALA A 125 10.70 -31.13 -9.31
C ALA A 125 9.56 -31.85 -10.03
N ILE A 126 9.88 -32.92 -10.76
CA ILE A 126 8.89 -33.83 -11.31
C ILE A 126 8.26 -34.59 -10.14
N ILE A 127 7.10 -34.12 -9.67
CA ILE A 127 6.28 -34.89 -8.73
C ILE A 127 5.48 -35.91 -9.56
N GLU A 128 6.05 -37.10 -9.72
CA GLU A 128 5.36 -38.22 -10.34
C GLU A 128 4.44 -38.87 -9.28
N SER A 129 3.15 -38.53 -9.32
CA SER A 129 2.17 -39.20 -8.45
C SER A 129 1.86 -40.59 -9.00
N ALA A 130 2.41 -41.64 -8.39
CA ALA A 130 2.01 -43.00 -8.68
C ALA A 130 0.55 -43.24 -8.22
N PRO A 131 -0.28 -43.99 -8.98
CA PRO A 131 -1.65 -44.27 -8.60
C PRO A 131 -1.71 -45.04 -7.27
N ARG A 132 -2.68 -44.64 -6.43
CA ARG A 132 -2.93 -45.17 -5.08
C ARG A 132 -3.04 -46.71 -5.11
N ARG A 133 -2.10 -47.41 -4.46
CA ARG A 133 -2.05 -48.89 -4.37
C ARG A 133 -3.10 -49.54 -3.47
N PHE A 134 -4.06 -48.78 -2.95
CA PHE A 134 -5.15 -49.33 -2.12
C PHE A 134 -6.49 -49.05 -2.78
N GLY A 135 -6.87 -49.94 -3.71
CA GLY A 135 -8.25 -50.10 -4.16
C GLY A 135 -9.00 -50.98 -3.18
N ARG A 136 -10.08 -50.45 -2.59
CA ARG A 136 -11.08 -51.24 -1.86
C ARG A 136 -11.89 -52.00 -2.91
N THR A 137 -11.59 -53.29 -3.11
CA THR A 137 -12.43 -54.18 -3.92
C THR A 137 -13.76 -54.35 -3.21
N TYR A 138 -14.80 -53.68 -3.70
CA TYR A 138 -16.15 -54.15 -3.52
C TYR A 138 -16.40 -55.27 -4.52
N VAL A 139 -16.59 -56.47 -3.97
CA VAL A 139 -17.17 -57.60 -4.69
C VAL A 139 -18.65 -57.26 -4.86
N ASP A 140 -19.14 -57.24 -6.10
CA ASP A 140 -20.57 -57.31 -6.34
C ASP A 140 -20.86 -58.27 -7.49
N GLU A 141 -22.00 -58.94 -7.35
CA GLU A 141 -22.25 -60.30 -7.78
C GLU A 141 -22.57 -60.48 -9.28
N VAL A 142 -22.44 -61.74 -9.70
CA VAL A 142 -22.62 -62.31 -11.05
C VAL A 142 -24.06 -62.14 -11.56
N GLY A 143 -24.23 -61.69 -12.81
CA GLY A 143 -25.55 -61.60 -13.45
C GLY A 143 -25.53 -61.60 -14.98
N ARG A 144 -25.52 -62.82 -15.56
CA ARG A 144 -25.87 -63.25 -16.94
C ARG A 144 -24.98 -62.88 -18.13
#